data_AF-A0A536YS16-F1
#
_entry.id   AF-A0A536YS16-F1
#
_cell.length_a   1.000
_cell.length_b   1.000
_cell.length_c   1.000
_cell.angle_alpha   90.00
_cell.angle_beta   90.00
_cell.angle_gamma   90.00
#
_symmetry.space_group_name_H-M   'P 1'
#
loop_
_entity.id
_entity.type
_entity.pdbx_description
1 polymer ?
#
loop_
_entity_poly.entity_id
_entity_poly.type
_entity_poly.pdbx_seq_one_letter_code
_entity_poly.pdbx_strand_id
1 'polypeptide(L)'
;MTPSEFDSLADAMLERIARAVEESGADCDCEPKGSGVLELEFADGSRIVVNRHSAARQIWVAARSGGYHFRWDGSDWVDTREGGELLAALSKLVSEQSNRAVVLR
;
A
#
# COMPACT_ATOMS: atom_id res chain seq x y z
N MET A 1 14.53 15.62 -0.83
CA MET A 1 13.49 15.08 -1.71
C MET A 1 12.69 16.23 -2.30
N THR A 2 12.84 16.45 -3.60
CA THR A 2 12.00 17.36 -4.40
C THR A 2 10.60 16.75 -4.60
N PRO A 3 9.58 17.54 -5.00
CA PRO A 3 8.26 17.00 -5.29
C PRO A 3 8.26 15.90 -6.37
N SER A 4 9.03 16.08 -7.45
CA SER A 4 9.12 15.08 -8.52
C SER A 4 9.85 13.81 -8.07
N GLU A 5 10.90 13.93 -7.25
CA GLU A 5 11.55 12.76 -6.64
C GLU A 5 10.58 11.97 -5.76
N PHE A 6 9.76 12.67 -4.97
CA PHE A 6 8.72 12.03 -4.15
C PHE A 6 7.71 11.28 -5.03
N ASP A 7 7.19 11.96 -6.05
CA ASP A 7 6.17 11.40 -6.93
C ASP A 7 6.69 10.13 -7.63
N SER A 8 7.92 10.14 -8.15
CA SER A 8 8.55 8.96 -8.75
C SER A 8 8.78 7.81 -7.75
N LEU A 9 9.23 8.10 -6.53
CA LEU A 9 9.42 7.07 -5.50
C LEU A 9 8.08 6.44 -5.08
N ALA A 10 7.03 7.26 -4.95
CA ALA A 10 5.71 6.79 -4.56
C ALA A 10 5.06 5.96 -5.69
N ASP A 11 5.18 6.39 -6.94
CA ASP A 11 4.65 5.67 -8.09
C ASP A 11 5.34 4.30 -8.24
N ALA A 12 6.67 4.25 -8.11
CA ALA A 12 7.43 3.00 -8.12
C ALA A 12 6.99 2.05 -6.98
N MET A 13 6.65 2.59 -5.81
CA MET A 13 6.14 1.79 -4.70
C MET A 13 4.73 1.26 -4.97
N LEU A 14 3.84 2.06 -5.57
CA LEU A 14 2.50 1.58 -5.97
C LEU A 14 2.60 0.46 -7.01
N GLU A 15 3.48 0.58 -8.00
CA GLU A 15 3.76 -0.47 -8.98
C GLU A 15 4.30 -1.74 -8.32
N ARG A 16 5.21 -1.60 -7.34
CA ARG A 16 5.75 -2.72 -6.58
C ARG A 16 4.65 -3.40 -5.74
N ILE A 17 3.75 -2.65 -5.11
CA ILE A 17 2.63 -3.22 -4.35
C ILE A 17 1.72 -4.02 -5.28
N ALA A 18 1.33 -3.45 -6.43
CA ALA A 18 0.47 -4.14 -7.39
C ALA A 18 1.07 -5.49 -7.82
N ARG A 19 2.37 -5.50 -8.16
CA ARG A 19 3.10 -6.72 -8.51
C ARG A 19 3.17 -7.72 -7.34
N ALA A 20 3.50 -7.25 -6.14
CA ALA A 20 3.61 -8.12 -4.97
C ALA A 20 2.26 -8.78 -4.62
N VAL A 21 1.15 -8.08 -4.81
CA VAL A 21 -0.20 -8.61 -4.62
C VAL A 21 -0.50 -9.69 -5.65
N GLU A 22 -0.26 -9.41 -6.94
CA GLU A 22 -0.44 -10.37 -8.04
C GLU A 22 0.40 -11.64 -7.82
N GLU A 23 1.68 -11.50 -7.49
CA GLU A 23 2.60 -12.62 -7.24
C GLU A 23 2.24 -13.42 -5.98
N SER A 24 1.57 -12.81 -5.01
CA SER A 24 1.19 -13.48 -3.76
C SER A 24 0.03 -14.48 -3.93
N GLY A 25 -0.74 -14.37 -5.02
CA GLY A 25 -1.96 -15.15 -5.22
C GLY A 25 -3.04 -14.85 -4.17
N ALA A 26 -3.04 -13.62 -3.62
CA ALA A 26 -4.11 -13.14 -2.76
C ALA A 26 -5.45 -13.16 -3.51
N ASP A 27 -6.52 -13.54 -2.83
CA ASP A 27 -7.87 -13.56 -3.38
C ASP A 27 -8.50 -12.16 -3.31
N CYS A 28 -7.95 -11.24 -4.11
CA CYS A 28 -8.43 -9.88 -4.27
C CYS A 28 -8.13 -9.34 -5.67
N ASP A 29 -9.03 -8.50 -6.19
CA ASP A 29 -8.82 -7.76 -7.43
C ASP A 29 -8.00 -6.50 -7.12
N CYS A 30 -6.81 -6.39 -7.72
CA CYS A 30 -5.91 -5.25 -7.54
C CYS A 30 -5.93 -4.37 -8.81
N GLU A 31 -6.43 -3.15 -8.68
CA GLU A 31 -6.60 -2.24 -9.82
C GLU A 31 -6.08 -0.83 -9.53
N PRO A 32 -5.31 -0.22 -10.45
CA PRO A 32 -4.99 1.20 -10.37
C PRO A 32 -6.24 2.05 -10.61
N LYS A 33 -6.45 3.07 -9.78
CA LYS A 33 -7.60 4.00 -9.88
C LYS A 33 -7.11 5.43 -10.07
N GLY A 34 -7.16 5.95 -11.29
CA GLY A 34 -6.64 7.29 -11.56
C GLY A 34 -5.13 7.42 -11.22
N SER A 35 -4.65 8.65 -11.04
CA SER A 35 -3.23 8.90 -10.79
C SER A 35 -2.87 8.74 -9.32
N GLY A 36 -1.96 7.81 -9.02
CA GLY A 36 -1.40 7.63 -7.69
C GLY A 36 -2.33 6.94 -6.69
N VAL A 37 -3.30 6.14 -7.14
CA VAL A 37 -4.15 5.32 -6.28
C VAL A 37 -4.18 3.89 -6.78
N LEU A 38 -4.10 2.94 -5.86
CA LEU A 38 -4.26 1.51 -6.06
C LEU A 38 -5.38 1.02 -5.14
N GLU A 39 -6.35 0.28 -5.68
CA GLU A 39 -7.46 -0.30 -4.92
C GLU A 39 -7.36 -1.82 -4.98
N LEU A 40 -7.49 -2.47 -3.82
CA LEU A 40 -7.60 -3.92 -3.66
C LEU A 40 -9.01 -4.22 -3.18
N GLU A 41 -9.80 -4.93 -3.97
CA GLU A 41 -11.16 -5.36 -3.62
C GLU A 41 -11.17 -6.86 -3.28
N PHE A 42 -11.69 -7.21 -2.10
CA PHE A 42 -11.72 -8.57 -1.59
C PHE A 42 -13.08 -9.23 -1.87
N ALA A 43 -13.14 -10.55 -1.83
CA ALA A 43 -14.35 -11.33 -2.11
C ALA A 43 -15.59 -10.96 -1.25
N ASP A 44 -15.38 -10.39 -0.06
CA ASP A 44 -16.46 -9.94 0.81
C ASP A 44 -16.89 -8.48 0.58
N GLY A 45 -16.37 -7.85 -0.48
CA GLY A 45 -16.66 -6.47 -0.88
C GLY A 45 -15.90 -5.41 -0.08
N SER A 46 -15.05 -5.81 0.89
CA SER A 46 -14.16 -4.85 1.54
C SER A 46 -13.03 -4.42 0.63
N ARG A 47 -12.42 -3.28 0.94
CA ARG A 47 -11.36 -2.69 0.14
C ARG A 47 -10.17 -2.28 0.99
N ILE A 48 -8.98 -2.36 0.39
CA ILE A 48 -7.81 -1.60 0.82
C ILE A 48 -7.50 -0.60 -0.28
N VAL A 49 -7.38 0.68 0.08
CA VAL A 49 -6.99 1.74 -0.85
C VAL A 49 -5.61 2.24 -0.44
N VAL A 50 -4.65 2.17 -1.36
CA VAL A 50 -3.31 2.73 -1.20
C VAL A 50 -3.18 3.95 -2.11
N ASN A 51 -2.88 5.12 -1.55
CA ASN A 51 -2.76 6.34 -2.33
C ASN A 51 -1.49 7.13 -2.01
N ARG A 52 -0.89 7.69 -3.07
CA ARG A 52 0.12 8.74 -2.97
C ARG A 52 -0.54 10.02 -2.45
N HIS A 53 0.10 10.65 -1.47
CA HIS A 53 -0.36 11.90 -0.89
C HIS A 53 0.73 12.98 -0.96
N SER A 54 0.91 13.59 -2.13
CA SER A 54 2.05 14.48 -2.43
C SER A 54 2.17 15.70 -1.51
N ALA A 55 1.06 16.27 -1.06
CA ALA A 55 1.09 17.38 -0.09
C ALA A 55 1.73 16.99 1.26
N ALA A 56 1.57 15.74 1.67
CA ALA A 56 2.16 15.22 2.92
C ALA A 56 3.51 14.52 2.69
N ARG A 57 3.88 14.26 1.43
CA ARG A 57 5.00 13.39 1.03
C ARG A 57 4.92 12.02 1.72
N GLN A 58 3.76 11.39 1.58
CA GLN A 58 3.45 10.10 2.21
C GLN A 58 2.71 9.18 1.24
N ILE A 59 2.75 7.88 1.54
CA ILE A 59 1.79 6.90 1.04
C ILE A 59 0.79 6.63 2.16
N TRP A 60 -0.50 6.71 1.86
CA TRP A 60 -1.57 6.40 2.80
C TRP A 60 -2.21 5.07 2.43
N VAL A 61 -2.61 4.32 3.44
CA VAL A 61 -3.34 3.07 3.31
C VAL A 61 -4.62 3.18 4.12
N ALA A 62 -5.77 3.02 3.48
CA ALA A 62 -7.05 2.88 4.14
C ALA A 62 -7.50 1.41 4.04
N ALA A 63 -7.70 0.77 5.18
CA ALA A 63 -8.18 -0.59 5.32
C ALA A 63 -9.38 -0.63 6.28
N ARG A 64 -10.05 -1.77 6.38
CA ARG A 64 -11.17 -1.99 7.33
C ARG A 64 -10.75 -1.69 8.78
N SER A 65 -9.52 -2.05 9.14
CA SER A 65 -8.97 -1.85 10.48
C SER A 65 -8.57 -0.40 10.78
N GLY A 66 -8.45 0.46 9.77
CA GLY A 66 -8.14 1.87 9.96
C GLY A 66 -7.29 2.49 8.84
N GLY A 67 -6.76 3.67 9.13
CA GLY A 67 -5.88 4.43 8.24
C GLY A 67 -4.43 4.46 8.75
N TYR A 68 -3.49 4.25 7.84
CA TYR A 68 -2.06 4.16 8.09
C TYR A 68 -1.31 5.10 7.16
N HIS A 69 -0.26 5.75 7.65
CA HIS A 69 0.51 6.72 6.87
C HIS A 69 1.99 6.35 6.92
N PHE A 70 2.60 6.26 5.74
CA PHE A 70 3.98 5.86 5.54
C PHE A 70 4.78 6.99 4.95
N ARG A 71 5.97 7.24 5.50
CA ARG A 71 6.91 8.26 5.02
C ARG A 71 8.21 7.59 4.61
N TRP A 72 8.78 8.06 3.51
CA TRP A 72 10.13 7.68 3.11
C TRP A 72 11.16 8.18 4.12
N ASP A 73 11.99 7.28 4.67
CA ASP A 73 13.03 7.62 5.63
C ASP A 73 14.43 7.80 5.01
N GLY A 74 14.58 7.44 3.73
CA GLY A 74 15.86 7.39 3.04
C GLY A 74 16.09 6.05 2.33
N SER A 75 15.51 4.98 2.84
CA SER A 75 15.59 3.62 2.26
C SER A 75 14.25 2.93 2.13
N ASP A 76 13.30 3.19 3.03
CA ASP A 76 12.05 2.45 3.13
C ASP A 76 10.84 3.36 3.40
N TRP A 77 9.65 2.84 3.12
CA TRP A 77 8.38 3.48 3.47
C TRP A 77 7.95 3.02 4.86
N VAL A 78 8.08 3.92 5.85
CA VAL A 78 7.96 3.59 7.26
C VAL A 78 6.71 4.22 7.87
N ASP A 79 5.94 3.42 8.61
CA ASP A 79 4.76 3.85 9.35
C ASP A 79 5.11 4.97 10.33
N THR A 80 4.34 6.05 10.27
CA THR A 80 4.63 7.28 11.04
C THR A 80 4.26 7.23 12.53
N ARG A 81 3.62 6.15 12.99
CA ARG A 81 3.21 5.91 14.38
C ARG A 81 3.99 4.77 15.01
N GLU A 82 4.07 3.63 14.33
CA GLU A 82 4.61 2.37 14.88
C GLU A 82 5.98 1.99 14.31
N GLY A 83 6.42 2.63 13.22
CA GLY A 83 7.74 2.40 12.62
C GLY A 83 7.87 1.13 11.78
N GLY A 84 6.77 0.46 11.44
CA GLY A 84 6.78 -0.72 10.55
C GLY A 84 6.91 -0.37 9.07
N GLU A 85 7.46 -1.27 8.27
CA GLU A 85 7.59 -1.10 6.82
C GLU A 85 6.26 -1.36 6.07
N LEU A 86 6.03 -0.65 4.97
CA LEU A 86 4.79 -0.63 4.19
C LEU A 86 4.34 -2.00 3.67
N LEU A 87 5.20 -2.77 2.99
CA LEU A 87 4.82 -4.10 2.49
C LEU A 87 4.59 -5.09 3.63
N ALA A 88 5.34 -4.98 4.72
CA ALA A 88 5.09 -5.78 5.92
C ALA A 88 3.72 -5.44 6.54
N ALA A 89 3.34 -4.16 6.60
CA ALA A 89 2.03 -3.74 7.05
C ALA A 89 0.92 -4.23 6.10
N LEU A 90 1.09 -4.06 4.78
CA LEU A 90 0.13 -4.54 3.78
C LEU A 90 -0.02 -6.06 3.80
N SER A 91 1.06 -6.82 4.05
CA SER A 91 0.97 -8.28 4.21
C SER A 91 -0.01 -8.66 5.33
N LYS A 92 0.01 -7.95 6.46
CA LYS A 92 -0.93 -8.17 7.57
C LYS A 92 -2.35 -7.80 7.15
N LEU A 93 -2.54 -6.60 6.59
CA LEU A 93 -3.87 -6.09 6.21
C LEU A 93 -4.55 -6.93 5.13
N VAL A 94 -3.80 -7.33 4.10
CA VAL A 94 -4.27 -8.23 3.04
C VAL A 94 -4.59 -9.61 3.64
N SER A 95 -3.75 -10.10 4.55
CA SER A 95 -4.03 -11.40 5.20
C SER A 95 -5.32 -11.38 6.03
N GLU A 96 -5.55 -10.29 6.77
CA GLU A 96 -6.75 -10.09 7.58
C GLU A 96 -8.01 -10.02 6.71
N GLN A 97 -7.99 -9.23 5.62
CA GLN A 97 -9.17 -9.04 4.77
C GLN A 97 -9.43 -10.17 3.77
N SER A 98 -8.40 -10.91 3.35
CA SER A 98 -8.57 -12.12 2.52
C SER A 98 -8.84 -13.39 3.34
N ASN A 99 -8.77 -13.31 4.68
CA ASN A 99 -8.83 -14.46 5.59
C ASN A 99 -7.85 -15.59 5.19
N ARG A 100 -6.67 -15.21 4.70
CA ARG A 100 -5.62 -16.11 4.22
C ARG A 100 -4.25 -15.53 4.54
N ALA A 101 -3.29 -16.36 4.94
CA ALA A 101 -1.92 -15.89 5.13
C ALA A 101 -1.29 -15.46 3.77
N VAL A 102 -0.89 -14.20 3.68
CA VAL A 102 -0.27 -13.56 2.51
C VAL A 102 1.02 -12.86 2.95
N VAL A 103 2.07 -13.01 2.14
CA VAL A 103 3.35 -12.30 2.35
C VAL A 103 3.71 -11.59 1.06
N LEU A 104 3.75 -10.26 1.11
CA LEU A 104 4.16 -9.39 0.01
C LEU A 104 5.68 -9.15 0.09
N ARG A 105 6.36 -9.09 -1.04
CA ARG A 105 7.83 -8.95 -1.14
C ARG A 105 8.25 -7.89 -2.15
#